data_AF-A0A2X0IGI2-F1
#
_entry.id   AF-A0A2X0IGI2-F1
#
_cell.length_a   1.000
_cell.length_b   1.000
_cell.length_c   1.000
_cell.angle_alpha   90.00
_cell.angle_beta   90.00
_cell.angle_gamma   90.00
#
_symmetry.space_group_name_H-M   'P 1'
#
loop_
_entity.id
_entity.type
_entity.pdbx_description
1 polymer ?
#
loop_
_entity_poly.entity_id
_entity_poly.type
_entity_poly.pdbx_seq_one_letter_code
_entity_poly.pdbx_strand_id
1 'polypeptide(L)'
;MKAGALGGRRKFGSLGAGMVIILGALAGTATSTGAAHAASQGPCDIYAAGGTPCVAAHSTTRALYASYDGPLYQVRRSSDGATTNIGLLSAGGVADAAAQDSFCAGTSCVITVIYDQSGRGNNLTPAPAGGYVTTPDSPADATAAPITIGGRKAYGVYTSTGIGYRDDSTNGVATDDSPEGEYDIVDGTHYDNGCCFDYGNAETTNHNDGNGTMEAIYFGNAKYWDTGAGNGPWIMADLENGLFSGSNINSQNPGDPTVDYRFTTAMVKGESNQWAIRGGDAQSGGLSTFYSGPRPAGYNPMHKEGAILLGIGGDNSDGGAGTFYEGAMTAGYPSDATENTVQTNINAAGYGPGGGGTGTGALHADGAGQCLDDPHGSTTGGTQMQIWGCNGQANQTWTHTSSNQSTVTNNGTTDCLDASGQGTSPGTKVIIWPCDGASNQQWQFNSNGSITGVQSGLCLDVTGGATTAGTLVELWNCTGAGNQRWNLG
;
A
#
# COMPACT_ATOMS: atom_id res chain seq x y z
N MET A 1 -57.33 2.87 -52.92
CA MET A 1 -57.87 4.15 -52.39
C MET A 1 -56.67 5.06 -52.11
N LYS A 2 -56.57 6.23 -52.77
CA LYS A 2 -56.50 7.58 -52.19
C LYS A 2 -55.78 7.71 -50.82
N ALA A 3 -54.88 8.66 -50.55
CA ALA A 3 -54.15 9.64 -51.41
C ALA A 3 -53.07 10.39 -50.57
N GLY A 4 -52.03 10.95 -51.23
CA GLY A 4 -51.24 12.13 -50.78
C GLY A 4 -50.12 11.87 -49.74
N ALA A 5 -48.83 12.19 -49.90
CA ALA A 5 -48.10 13.23 -50.65
C ALA A 5 -48.34 14.67 -50.10
N LEU A 6 -47.38 15.61 -49.97
CA LEU A 6 -45.94 15.74 -50.36
C LEU A 6 -45.15 16.35 -49.16
N GLY A 7 -43.83 16.23 -49.00
CA GLY A 7 -42.74 16.91 -49.74
C GLY A 7 -41.87 17.74 -48.76
N GLY A 8 -40.60 18.12 -48.99
CA GLY A 8 -39.70 17.84 -50.11
C GLY A 8 -38.94 19.10 -50.59
N ARG A 9 -37.63 19.22 -50.30
CA ARG A 9 -36.57 20.00 -51.02
C ARG A 9 -35.21 19.72 -50.33
N ARG A 10 -34.13 19.28 -51.00
CA ARG A 10 -33.30 19.92 -52.06
C ARG A 10 -32.45 21.08 -51.50
N LYS A 11 -31.15 21.25 -51.79
CA LYS A 11 -30.24 20.60 -52.78
C LYS A 11 -28.76 20.99 -52.51
N PHE A 12 -27.81 20.11 -52.87
CA PHE A 12 -26.48 20.35 -53.51
C PHE A 12 -25.39 21.21 -52.84
N GLY A 13 -24.13 20.77 -53.00
CA GLY A 13 -22.92 21.56 -52.70
C GLY A 13 -21.61 20.77 -52.83
N SER A 14 -21.30 20.21 -54.01
CA SER A 14 -20.06 19.45 -54.27
C SER A 14 -18.96 20.29 -54.91
N LEU A 15 -17.70 20.14 -54.48
CA LEU A 15 -16.42 20.39 -55.19
C LEU A 15 -15.28 19.96 -54.22
N GLY A 16 -14.16 19.33 -54.62
CA GLY A 16 -13.73 18.81 -55.93
C GLY A 16 -12.20 18.92 -56.11
N ALA A 17 -11.51 17.79 -56.39
CA ALA A 17 -10.03 17.64 -56.52
C ALA A 17 -9.21 17.92 -55.24
N GLY A 18 -7.98 17.43 -54.99
CA GLY A 18 -7.06 16.51 -55.68
C GLY A 18 -5.61 16.72 -55.16
N MET A 19 -4.61 15.84 -55.29
CA MET A 19 -4.56 14.44 -55.77
C MET A 19 -3.17 13.81 -55.44
N VAL A 20 -3.11 12.66 -54.75
CA VAL A 20 -1.97 11.70 -54.62
C VAL A 20 -0.63 12.19 -54.02
N ILE A 21 -0.12 11.46 -53.02
CA ILE A 21 1.25 10.86 -53.00
C ILE A 21 1.26 9.70 -51.99
N ILE A 22 1.85 8.58 -52.39
CA ILE A 22 2.12 7.39 -51.56
C ILE A 22 3.55 7.51 -51.05
N LEU A 23 3.81 7.31 -49.74
CA LEU A 23 5.12 6.87 -49.25
C LEU A 23 5.11 6.47 -47.76
N GLY A 24 5.82 5.38 -47.46
CA GLY A 24 6.55 5.21 -46.20
C GLY A 24 5.78 4.79 -44.96
N ALA A 25 5.56 3.47 -44.80
CA ALA A 25 5.41 2.90 -43.46
C ALA A 25 6.79 2.93 -42.75
N LEU A 26 6.95 3.80 -41.75
CA LEU A 26 7.95 3.66 -40.71
C LEU A 26 7.22 3.58 -39.36
N ALA A 27 7.17 2.38 -38.79
CA ALA A 27 6.75 2.19 -37.42
C ALA A 27 7.85 2.71 -36.48
N GLY A 28 7.81 4.02 -36.18
CA GLY A 28 8.60 4.58 -35.09
C GLY A 28 8.03 4.07 -33.77
N THR A 29 8.76 3.20 -33.07
CA THR A 29 8.48 2.85 -31.69
C THR A 29 8.71 4.08 -30.82
N ALA A 30 7.65 4.85 -30.59
CA ALA A 30 7.66 5.91 -29.60
C ALA A 30 7.82 5.26 -28.22
N THR A 31 9.05 5.26 -27.71
CA THR A 31 9.33 5.00 -26.30
C THR A 31 8.69 6.10 -25.49
N SER A 32 7.46 5.87 -25.02
CA SER A 32 6.79 6.74 -24.07
C SER A 32 7.55 6.67 -22.74
N THR A 33 8.55 7.53 -22.57
CA THR A 33 9.00 7.97 -21.25
C THR A 33 7.83 8.72 -20.61
N GLY A 34 6.92 7.96 -20.02
CA GLY A 34 5.70 8.46 -19.43
C GLY A 34 6.03 9.32 -18.22
N ALA A 35 6.12 10.63 -18.42
CA ALA A 35 5.87 11.55 -17.33
C ALA A 35 4.45 11.25 -16.82
N ALA A 36 4.33 10.79 -15.57
CA ALA A 36 3.03 10.54 -14.97
C ALA A 36 2.19 11.83 -15.05
N HIS A 37 1.10 11.80 -15.82
CA HIS A 37 0.11 12.86 -15.76
C HIS A 37 -0.48 12.84 -14.36
N ALA A 38 -0.39 13.97 -13.64
CA ALA A 38 -1.19 14.17 -12.44
C ALA A 38 -2.65 13.87 -12.79
N ALA A 39 -3.27 12.96 -12.04
CA ALA A 39 -4.68 12.65 -12.25
C ALA A 39 -5.49 13.94 -12.05
N SER A 40 -6.47 14.20 -12.92
CA SER A 40 -7.28 15.42 -12.82
C SER A 40 -8.20 15.45 -11.59
N GLN A 41 -8.22 14.36 -10.82
CA GLN A 41 -9.02 14.10 -9.63
C GLN A 41 -8.23 13.11 -8.73
N GLY A 42 -8.26 13.31 -7.42
CA GLY A 42 -7.94 12.28 -6.43
C GLY A 42 -9.18 11.48 -6.00
N PRO A 43 -9.03 10.44 -5.16
CA PRO A 43 -10.14 9.66 -4.60
C PRO A 43 -11.28 10.52 -4.04
N CYS A 44 -10.96 11.56 -3.27
CA CYS A 44 -12.00 12.39 -2.65
C CYS A 44 -12.69 13.38 -3.61
N ASP A 45 -12.05 13.75 -4.71
CA ASP A 45 -12.73 14.47 -5.80
C ASP A 45 -13.75 13.57 -6.52
N ILE A 46 -13.42 12.27 -6.67
CA ILE A 46 -14.30 11.25 -7.26
C ILE A 46 -15.50 10.99 -6.35
N TYR A 47 -15.26 10.80 -5.04
CA TYR A 47 -16.31 10.67 -4.03
C TYR A 47 -17.25 11.88 -3.98
N ALA A 48 -16.70 13.10 -4.01
CA ALA A 48 -17.50 14.32 -4.09
C ALA A 48 -18.33 14.41 -5.39
N ALA A 49 -17.75 14.04 -6.54
CA ALA A 49 -18.47 13.97 -7.82
C ALA A 49 -19.56 12.86 -7.84
N GLY A 50 -19.37 11.79 -7.07
CA GLY A 50 -20.34 10.73 -6.83
C GLY A 50 -21.48 11.10 -5.87
N GLY A 51 -21.44 12.28 -5.25
CA GLY A 51 -22.45 12.76 -4.30
C GLY A 51 -22.23 12.31 -2.85
N THR A 52 -21.12 11.63 -2.54
CA THR A 52 -20.78 11.10 -1.22
C THR A 52 -19.40 11.60 -0.81
N PRO A 53 -19.24 12.90 -0.46
CA PRO A 53 -17.93 13.51 -0.28
C PRO A 53 -17.19 12.94 0.94
N CYS A 54 -15.86 12.90 0.86
CA CYS A 54 -15.02 12.58 2.01
C CYS A 54 -15.27 13.54 3.18
N VAL A 55 -15.35 12.97 4.37
CA VAL A 55 -15.42 13.65 5.66
C VAL A 55 -14.16 13.42 6.51
N ALA A 56 -13.35 12.43 6.16
CA ALA A 56 -11.97 12.33 6.59
C ALA A 56 -11.12 11.72 5.45
N ALA A 57 -9.87 12.14 5.31
CA ALA A 57 -9.01 11.72 4.21
C ALA A 57 -7.54 11.63 4.67
N HIS A 58 -7.05 10.41 4.88
CA HIS A 58 -5.78 10.12 5.54
C HIS A 58 -4.81 9.42 4.58
N SER A 59 -3.58 9.91 4.49
CA SER A 59 -2.51 9.22 3.76
C SER A 59 -1.16 9.75 4.18
N THR A 60 -0.20 8.84 4.37
CA THR A 60 1.23 9.20 4.50
C THR A 60 1.96 9.10 3.15
N THR A 61 1.25 8.71 2.09
CA THR A 61 1.85 8.32 0.81
C THR A 61 1.57 9.31 -0.32
N ARG A 62 0.35 9.83 -0.44
CA ARG A 62 -0.03 10.79 -1.50
C ARG A 62 -1.21 11.69 -1.11
N ALA A 63 -1.47 12.70 -1.93
CA ALA A 63 -2.68 13.51 -1.85
C ALA A 63 -3.93 12.73 -2.31
N LEU A 64 -5.04 12.88 -1.58
CA LEU A 64 -6.35 12.30 -1.91
C LEU A 64 -7.30 13.27 -2.63
N TYR A 65 -6.91 14.54 -2.76
CA TYR A 65 -7.53 15.54 -3.64
C TYR A 65 -6.48 16.11 -4.59
N ALA A 66 -6.85 16.33 -5.85
CA ALA A 66 -5.94 16.85 -6.88
C ALA A 66 -5.43 18.28 -6.60
N SER A 67 -6.11 19.03 -5.72
CA SER A 67 -5.73 20.38 -5.31
C SER A 67 -5.08 20.47 -3.93
N TYR A 68 -4.93 19.35 -3.20
CA TYR A 68 -4.34 19.38 -1.87
C TYR A 68 -2.82 19.63 -1.95
N ASP A 69 -2.35 20.65 -1.23
CA ASP A 69 -0.93 21.08 -1.17
C ASP A 69 -0.47 21.23 0.30
N GLY A 70 -1.20 20.58 1.22
CA GLY A 70 -0.94 20.63 2.66
C GLY A 70 0.03 19.56 3.16
N PRO A 71 0.30 19.52 4.47
CA PRO A 71 1.08 18.45 5.08
C PRO A 71 0.28 17.15 5.11
N LEU A 72 0.89 16.03 4.70
CA LEU A 72 0.26 14.71 4.77
C LEU A 72 0.33 14.12 6.19
N TYR A 73 1.48 14.27 6.85
CA TYR A 73 1.71 13.76 8.21
C TYR A 73 2.82 14.55 8.92
N GLN A 74 3.00 14.27 10.20
CA GLN A 74 4.09 14.81 11.02
C GLN A 74 4.99 13.68 11.50
N VAL A 75 6.30 13.89 11.43
CA VAL A 75 7.30 13.01 12.06
C VAL A 75 7.98 13.71 13.23
N ARG A 76 8.33 12.93 14.26
CA ARG A 76 9.16 13.34 15.40
C ARG A 76 10.41 12.49 15.44
N ARG A 77 11.58 13.13 15.59
CA ARG A 77 12.86 12.41 15.65
C ARG A 77 13.35 12.19 17.08
N SER A 78 13.97 11.04 17.32
CA SER A 78 14.37 10.59 18.66
C SER A 78 15.58 11.32 19.25
N SER A 79 16.41 11.96 18.40
CA SER A 79 17.65 12.61 18.82
C SER A 79 17.47 13.85 19.69
N ASP A 80 16.42 14.64 19.43
CA ASP A 80 16.12 15.89 20.15
C ASP A 80 14.62 16.15 20.37
N GLY A 81 13.74 15.25 19.91
CA GLY A 81 12.29 15.41 20.03
C GLY A 81 11.69 16.46 19.11
N ALA A 82 12.47 17.05 18.18
CA ALA A 82 11.95 17.97 17.18
C ALA A 82 10.94 17.28 16.25
N THR A 83 10.00 18.06 15.73
CA THR A 83 9.02 17.61 14.73
C THR A 83 9.18 18.36 13.41
N THR A 84 8.78 17.71 12.31
CA THR A 84 8.52 18.38 11.04
C THR A 84 7.30 17.74 10.36
N ASN A 85 6.58 18.54 9.58
CA ASN A 85 5.54 18.01 8.71
C ASN A 85 6.16 17.56 7.38
N ILE A 86 5.66 16.45 6.85
CA ILE A 86 6.00 15.98 5.51
C ILE A 86 4.88 16.40 4.57
N GLY A 87 5.22 17.25 3.60
CA GLY A 87 4.32 17.73 2.56
C GLY A 87 4.41 16.87 1.31
N LEU A 88 4.04 17.49 0.19
CA LEU A 88 4.01 16.87 -1.14
C LEU A 88 5.14 17.41 -2.01
N LEU A 89 5.57 16.61 -2.99
CA LEU A 89 6.46 17.07 -4.07
C LEU A 89 5.79 18.10 -4.99
N SER A 90 4.45 18.11 -5.02
CA SER A 90 3.59 19.09 -5.69
C SER A 90 2.14 18.86 -5.24
N ALA A 91 1.29 19.89 -5.30
CA ALA A 91 -0.16 19.76 -5.11
C ALA A 91 -0.75 18.55 -5.88
N GLY A 92 -1.60 17.76 -5.21
CA GLY A 92 -2.18 16.52 -5.75
C GLY A 92 -1.18 15.37 -5.96
N GLY A 93 0.05 15.49 -5.48
CA GLY A 93 1.16 14.58 -5.78
C GLY A 93 1.44 13.50 -4.74
N VAL A 94 2.70 13.05 -4.71
CA VAL A 94 3.25 12.06 -3.78
C VAL A 94 3.98 12.78 -2.63
N ALA A 95 4.04 12.15 -1.45
CA ALA A 95 4.79 12.62 -0.29
C ALA A 95 6.26 12.97 -0.62
N ASP A 96 6.80 14.01 0.02
CA ASP A 96 8.23 14.31 -0.03
C ASP A 96 9.02 13.43 0.97
N ALA A 97 9.23 12.17 0.59
CA ALA A 97 10.02 11.23 1.39
C ALA A 97 11.48 11.68 1.59
N ALA A 98 12.04 12.51 0.70
CA ALA A 98 13.41 13.02 0.84
C ALA A 98 13.52 14.06 1.97
N ALA A 99 12.45 14.81 2.23
CA ALA A 99 12.37 15.67 3.41
C ALA A 99 12.37 14.85 4.72
N GLN A 100 11.65 13.71 4.75
CA GLN A 100 11.71 12.78 5.89
C GLN A 100 13.11 12.20 6.07
N ASP A 101 13.68 11.61 5.01
CA ASP A 101 15.03 11.01 5.04
C ASP A 101 16.07 12.00 5.58
N SER A 102 15.99 13.26 5.14
CA SER A 102 16.89 14.34 5.57
C SER A 102 16.67 14.76 7.03
N PHE A 103 15.42 14.78 7.51
CA PHE A 103 15.08 15.15 8.88
C PHE A 103 15.47 14.08 9.91
N CYS A 104 15.32 12.81 9.51
CA CYS A 104 15.56 11.62 10.30
C CYS A 104 17.01 11.09 10.19
N ALA A 105 17.86 11.71 9.36
CA ALA A 105 19.24 11.31 9.15
C ALA A 105 20.03 11.18 10.48
N GLY A 106 20.59 10.00 10.74
CA GLY A 106 21.38 9.72 11.94
C GLY A 106 20.56 9.50 13.22
N THR A 107 19.25 9.28 13.12
CA THR A 107 18.36 8.98 14.24
C THR A 107 17.16 8.14 13.79
N SER A 108 16.26 7.77 14.70
CA SER A 108 14.96 7.18 14.34
C SER A 108 13.86 8.25 14.36
N CYS A 109 12.79 8.00 13.62
CA CYS A 109 11.62 8.86 13.53
C CYS A 109 10.34 8.08 13.74
N VAL A 110 9.34 8.72 14.36
CA VAL A 110 8.00 8.17 14.53
C VAL A 110 6.95 9.13 13.96
N ILE A 111 5.86 8.59 13.41
CA ILE A 111 4.75 9.38 12.84
C ILE A 111 3.85 9.85 13.99
N THR A 112 3.78 11.15 14.25
CA THR A 112 3.04 11.70 15.40
C THR A 112 1.67 12.29 15.06
N VAL A 113 1.39 12.55 13.79
CA VAL A 113 0.07 12.96 13.28
C VAL A 113 -0.09 12.46 11.86
N ILE A 114 -1.24 11.92 11.49
CA ILE A 114 -1.67 11.72 10.10
C ILE A 114 -2.76 12.77 9.83
N TYR A 115 -2.51 13.70 8.91
CA TYR A 115 -3.39 14.84 8.73
C TYR A 115 -4.60 14.51 7.86
N ASP A 116 -5.76 15.04 8.24
CA ASP A 116 -6.99 15.00 7.46
C ASP A 116 -6.92 16.02 6.30
N GLN A 117 -6.89 15.50 5.08
CA GLN A 117 -6.82 16.30 3.86
C GLN A 117 -8.17 16.94 3.48
N SER A 118 -9.29 16.52 4.09
CA SER A 118 -10.62 17.04 3.77
C SER A 118 -10.86 18.48 4.27
N GLY A 119 -10.00 18.96 5.16
CA GLY A 119 -10.11 20.28 5.77
C GLY A 119 -11.14 20.36 6.90
N ARG A 120 -11.63 19.21 7.39
CA ARG A 120 -12.53 19.12 8.56
C ARG A 120 -11.76 19.12 9.88
N GLY A 121 -10.50 18.69 9.82
CA GLY A 121 -9.56 18.72 10.94
C GLY A 121 -9.50 17.41 11.72
N ASN A 122 -10.00 16.32 11.14
CA ASN A 122 -10.18 15.02 11.78
C ASN A 122 -8.85 14.23 11.86
N ASN A 123 -7.79 14.86 12.39
CA ASN A 123 -6.41 14.36 12.25
C ASN A 123 -6.12 13.24 13.24
N LEU A 124 -5.64 12.11 12.75
CA LEU A 124 -5.30 10.96 13.59
C LEU A 124 -3.99 11.22 14.36
N THR A 125 -4.03 10.97 15.67
CA THR A 125 -2.86 11.05 16.57
C THR A 125 -2.73 9.75 17.38
N PRO A 126 -1.57 9.42 17.98
CA PRO A 126 -1.41 8.17 18.73
C PRO A 126 -2.51 7.96 19.75
N ALA A 127 -3.11 6.78 19.74
CA ALA A 127 -4.38 6.54 20.42
C ALA A 127 -4.27 6.75 21.95
N PRO A 128 -5.30 7.35 22.58
CA PRO A 128 -5.39 7.43 24.03
C PRO A 128 -5.67 6.05 24.65
N ALA A 129 -5.51 5.93 25.96
CA ALA A 129 -5.97 4.74 26.68
C ALA A 129 -7.48 4.54 26.53
N GLY A 130 -7.91 3.28 26.41
CA GLY A 130 -9.31 2.86 26.33
C GLY A 130 -9.71 1.82 27.39
N GLY A 131 -10.78 1.09 27.10
CA GLY A 131 -11.37 0.07 27.96
C GLY A 131 -10.56 -1.23 28.04
N TYR A 132 -9.91 -1.63 26.94
CA TYR A 132 -9.06 -2.82 26.89
C TYR A 132 -7.62 -2.53 27.33
N VAL A 133 -6.93 -1.62 26.62
CA VAL A 133 -5.59 -1.15 27.01
C VAL A 133 -5.66 0.20 27.71
N THR A 134 -5.18 0.20 28.96
CA THR A 134 -5.28 1.35 29.89
C THR A 134 -4.08 2.31 29.82
N THR A 135 -3.28 2.21 28.76
CA THR A 135 -2.14 3.09 28.46
C THR A 135 -2.27 3.63 27.04
N PRO A 136 -1.83 4.87 26.75
CA PRO A 136 -1.79 5.37 25.37
C PRO A 136 -0.85 4.56 24.49
N ASP A 137 -1.21 4.46 23.22
CA ASP A 137 -0.48 3.70 22.21
C ASP A 137 0.79 4.41 21.75
N SER A 138 1.69 3.63 21.14
CA SER A 138 2.93 4.15 20.57
C SER A 138 2.73 4.63 19.13
N PRO A 139 3.38 5.74 18.71
CA PRO A 139 3.41 6.12 17.30
C PRO A 139 4.26 5.12 16.48
N ALA A 140 3.83 4.84 15.26
CA ALA A 140 4.54 4.00 14.29
C ALA A 140 5.93 4.54 13.91
N ASP A 141 6.88 3.65 13.62
CA ASP A 141 8.17 4.02 13.03
C ASP A 141 7.96 4.55 11.60
N ALA A 142 8.46 5.76 11.33
CA ALA A 142 8.25 6.45 10.06
C ALA A 142 8.96 5.80 8.87
N THR A 143 9.85 4.83 9.11
CA THR A 143 10.66 4.16 8.09
C THR A 143 10.28 2.70 7.85
N ALA A 144 9.42 2.11 8.69
CA ALA A 144 9.13 0.67 8.68
C ALA A 144 8.28 0.15 7.48
N ALA A 145 7.60 1.03 6.74
CA ALA A 145 6.80 0.66 5.56
C ALA A 145 7.22 1.43 4.29
N PRO A 146 8.45 1.25 3.78
CA PRO A 146 8.89 1.91 2.56
C PRO A 146 8.13 1.37 1.35
N ILE A 147 7.64 2.27 0.49
CA ILE A 147 6.97 1.95 -0.77
C ILE A 147 7.37 2.92 -1.90
N THR A 148 6.79 2.70 -3.07
CA THR A 148 6.78 3.66 -4.17
C THR A 148 5.36 3.92 -4.66
N ILE A 149 5.08 5.18 -5.03
CA ILE A 149 3.88 5.62 -5.74
C ILE A 149 4.35 6.21 -7.07
N GLY A 150 4.00 5.59 -8.19
CA GLY A 150 4.44 6.02 -9.53
C GLY A 150 5.97 6.02 -9.67
N GLY A 151 6.66 5.11 -8.98
CA GLY A 151 8.13 5.03 -8.90
C GLY A 151 8.79 6.06 -7.97
N ARG A 152 8.02 6.89 -7.24
CA ARG A 152 8.55 7.83 -6.24
C ARG A 152 8.46 7.23 -4.85
N LYS A 153 9.55 7.29 -4.08
CA LYS A 153 9.62 6.80 -2.70
C LYS A 153 8.55 7.47 -1.83
N ALA A 154 7.86 6.68 -1.02
CA ALA A 154 6.91 7.11 0.01
C ALA A 154 6.95 6.13 1.19
N TYR A 155 6.26 6.45 2.29
CA TYR A 155 6.22 5.65 3.50
C TYR A 155 4.76 5.42 3.96
N GLY A 156 4.39 4.16 4.21
CA GLY A 156 3.16 3.79 4.89
C GLY A 156 3.26 3.90 6.41
N VAL A 157 2.19 3.54 7.10
CA VAL A 157 2.10 3.41 8.55
C VAL A 157 2.11 1.93 8.89
N TYR A 158 3.25 1.43 9.38
CA TYR A 158 3.37 0.06 9.89
C TYR A 158 2.86 0.02 11.33
N THR A 159 1.85 -0.79 11.62
CA THR A 159 1.34 -1.02 12.98
C THR A 159 1.62 -2.45 13.42
N SER A 160 1.86 -2.61 14.72
CA SER A 160 1.99 -3.88 15.42
C SER A 160 1.40 -3.67 16.82
N THR A 161 1.32 -4.74 17.62
CA THR A 161 0.79 -4.66 18.99
C THR A 161 1.24 -3.40 19.75
N GLY A 162 0.29 -2.58 20.20
CA GLY A 162 0.52 -1.31 20.89
C GLY A 162 0.82 -0.10 20.00
N ILE A 163 0.47 -0.13 18.71
CA ILE A 163 0.57 0.99 17.76
C ILE A 163 -0.78 1.27 17.13
N GLY A 164 -1.45 2.32 17.61
CA GLY A 164 -2.74 2.78 17.15
C GLY A 164 -2.81 4.30 16.98
N TYR A 165 -3.74 4.76 16.16
CA TYR A 165 -4.08 6.17 16.03
C TYR A 165 -5.59 6.40 16.14
N ARG A 166 -5.98 7.58 16.62
CA ARG A 166 -7.38 7.94 16.86
C ARG A 166 -7.66 9.44 16.74
N ASP A 167 -8.92 9.78 16.49
CA ASP A 167 -9.54 11.08 16.76
C ASP A 167 -10.98 10.89 17.29
N ASP A 168 -11.21 11.27 18.55
CA ASP A 168 -12.50 11.16 19.24
C ASP A 168 -13.36 12.45 19.10
N SER A 169 -12.86 13.49 18.42
CA SER A 169 -13.46 14.83 18.38
C SER A 169 -13.67 15.33 16.95
N THR A 170 -14.33 14.49 16.15
CA THR A 170 -14.43 14.67 14.70
C THR A 170 -15.49 15.69 14.27
N ASN A 171 -15.47 16.03 12.98
CA ASN A 171 -16.38 16.96 12.35
C ASN A 171 -16.99 16.33 11.08
N GLY A 172 -18.18 15.76 11.22
CA GLY A 172 -19.04 15.31 10.11
C GLY A 172 -18.86 13.87 9.66
N VAL A 173 -18.15 13.05 10.44
CA VAL A 173 -18.25 11.58 10.39
C VAL A 173 -19.70 11.18 10.70
N ALA A 174 -20.18 10.04 10.19
CA ALA A 174 -21.56 9.63 10.38
C ALA A 174 -21.81 9.17 11.82
N THR A 175 -23.00 9.48 12.35
CA THR A 175 -23.47 8.97 13.66
C THR A 175 -24.79 8.23 13.51
N ASP A 176 -25.13 7.41 14.50
CA ASP A 176 -26.33 6.57 14.53
C ASP A 176 -26.45 5.72 13.25
N ASP A 177 -27.65 5.67 12.66
CA ASP A 177 -27.99 4.96 11.41
C ASP A 177 -27.68 5.79 10.15
N SER A 178 -26.93 6.90 10.28
CA SER A 178 -26.57 7.75 9.14
C SER A 178 -25.66 6.99 8.15
N PRO A 179 -25.85 7.17 6.84
CA PRO A 179 -25.09 6.43 5.84
C PRO A 179 -23.66 6.97 5.66
N GLU A 180 -22.72 6.05 5.47
CA GLU A 180 -21.33 6.35 5.13
C GLU A 180 -20.71 5.29 4.21
N GLY A 181 -19.46 5.54 3.84
CA GLY A 181 -18.62 4.54 3.21
C GLY A 181 -17.14 4.89 3.34
N GLU A 182 -16.34 3.86 3.35
CA GLU A 182 -14.95 3.86 3.77
C GLU A 182 -14.11 3.10 2.76
N TYR A 183 -12.86 3.51 2.61
CA TYR A 183 -11.84 2.69 1.97
C TYR A 183 -10.51 2.87 2.63
N ASP A 184 -9.67 1.84 2.54
CA ASP A 184 -8.23 1.96 2.74
C ASP A 184 -7.43 1.07 1.78
N ILE A 185 -6.11 1.32 1.76
CA ILE A 185 -5.12 0.52 1.06
C ILE A 185 -4.16 -0.07 2.10
N VAL A 186 -4.15 -1.39 2.19
CA VAL A 186 -3.38 -2.14 3.19
C VAL A 186 -2.33 -3.05 2.56
N ASP A 187 -1.33 -3.46 3.34
CA ASP A 187 -0.43 -4.55 2.95
C ASP A 187 -1.10 -5.91 3.23
N GLY A 188 -1.64 -6.55 2.19
CA GLY A 188 -2.29 -7.86 2.34
C GLY A 188 -1.37 -9.01 2.76
N THR A 189 -0.07 -8.76 2.93
CA THR A 189 0.91 -9.70 3.47
C THR A 189 1.40 -9.37 4.88
N HIS A 190 0.99 -8.23 5.44
CA HIS A 190 1.23 -7.87 6.85
C HIS A 190 -0.10 -7.84 7.60
N TYR A 191 -0.34 -8.87 8.39
CA TYR A 191 -1.53 -9.02 9.23
C TYR A 191 -1.26 -10.06 10.33
N ASP A 192 -2.14 -10.11 11.33
CA ASP A 192 -2.20 -11.22 12.28
C ASP A 192 -3.66 -11.59 12.65
N ASN A 193 -3.82 -12.27 13.80
CA ASN A 193 -5.09 -12.62 14.39
C ASN A 193 -5.38 -11.87 15.70
N GLY A 194 -4.67 -10.78 15.98
CA GLY A 194 -4.95 -9.90 17.11
C GLY A 194 -6.28 -9.16 16.93
N CYS A 195 -6.82 -8.62 18.03
CA CYS A 195 -7.86 -7.60 17.92
C CYS A 195 -7.22 -6.23 18.15
N CYS A 196 -7.42 -5.24 17.29
CA CYS A 196 -7.99 -5.38 15.94
C CYS A 196 -7.21 -4.44 15.00
N PHE A 197 -7.01 -4.81 13.73
CA PHE A 197 -6.39 -3.92 12.75
C PHE A 197 -7.50 -3.31 11.90
N ASP A 198 -8.04 -2.21 12.42
CA ASP A 198 -9.21 -1.55 11.84
C ASP A 198 -8.90 -0.16 11.30
N TYR A 199 -9.72 0.33 10.37
CA TYR A 199 -9.78 1.72 9.97
C TYR A 199 -11.23 2.11 9.68
N GLY A 200 -11.75 3.11 10.40
CA GLY A 200 -13.12 3.59 10.22
C GLY A 200 -13.77 4.15 11.47
N ASN A 201 -15.11 4.08 11.52
CA ASN A 201 -15.97 4.70 12.52
C ASN A 201 -15.98 3.93 13.85
N ALA A 202 -15.85 4.63 14.97
CA ALA A 202 -15.82 4.05 16.31
C ALA A 202 -16.45 4.93 17.41
N GLU A 203 -16.44 4.41 18.64
CA GLU A 203 -16.87 5.07 19.86
C GLU A 203 -16.03 6.30 20.19
N THR A 204 -16.68 7.32 20.75
CA THR A 204 -16.03 8.54 21.25
C THR A 204 -15.48 8.39 22.68
N THR A 205 -15.76 7.25 23.33
CA THR A 205 -15.39 6.97 24.72
C THR A 205 -14.16 6.09 24.88
N ASN A 206 -13.70 5.47 23.79
CA ASN A 206 -12.63 4.46 23.76
C ASN A 206 -12.96 3.19 24.54
N HIS A 207 -14.24 2.88 24.69
CA HIS A 207 -14.78 1.68 25.32
C HIS A 207 -15.80 1.03 24.39
N ASN A 208 -16.04 -0.28 24.56
CA ASN A 208 -17.13 -1.00 23.93
C ASN A 208 -18.47 -0.51 24.51
N ASP A 209 -19.19 0.32 23.74
CA ASP A 209 -20.48 0.89 24.13
C ASP A 209 -21.69 0.08 23.61
N GLY A 210 -21.46 -0.91 22.73
CA GLY A 210 -22.41 -1.99 22.43
C GLY A 210 -22.47 -2.41 20.96
N ASN A 211 -23.47 -3.21 20.60
CA ASN A 211 -23.63 -3.62 19.20
C ASN A 211 -23.98 -2.42 18.29
N GLY A 212 -23.19 -2.22 17.24
CA GLY A 212 -23.43 -1.22 16.19
C GLY A 212 -22.92 0.18 16.50
N THR A 213 -22.07 0.36 17.51
CA THR A 213 -21.41 1.64 17.84
C THR A 213 -20.13 1.89 17.03
N MET A 214 -19.54 0.85 16.43
CA MET A 214 -18.55 0.94 15.35
C MET A 214 -19.15 0.69 13.97
N GLU A 215 -18.45 1.17 12.94
CA GLU A 215 -18.48 0.65 11.56
C GLU A 215 -17.11 0.91 10.95
N ALA A 216 -16.21 -0.07 11.02
CA ALA A 216 -14.84 0.07 10.53
C ALA A 216 -14.43 -1.09 9.61
N ILE A 217 -13.55 -0.82 8.65
CA ILE A 217 -12.86 -1.86 7.87
C ILE A 217 -11.92 -2.63 8.81
N TYR A 218 -12.10 -3.94 8.96
CA TYR A 218 -11.11 -4.85 9.55
C TYR A 218 -10.31 -5.54 8.45
N PHE A 219 -8.99 -5.68 8.64
CA PHE A 219 -8.16 -6.55 7.81
C PHE A 219 -7.26 -7.49 8.63
N GLY A 220 -7.42 -8.80 8.45
CA GLY A 220 -6.59 -9.81 9.11
C GLY A 220 -7.20 -11.22 9.12
N ASN A 221 -6.73 -12.11 10.00
CA ASN A 221 -7.19 -13.50 10.05
C ASN A 221 -7.70 -13.98 11.43
N ALA A 222 -8.29 -13.08 12.21
CA ALA A 222 -9.09 -13.40 13.39
C ALA A 222 -10.13 -14.50 13.12
N LYS A 223 -10.33 -15.42 14.09
CA LYS A 223 -11.26 -16.56 13.97
C LYS A 223 -12.14 -16.77 15.21
N TYR A 224 -12.30 -15.72 16.02
CA TYR A 224 -13.08 -15.74 17.27
C TYR A 224 -14.47 -15.08 17.13
N TRP A 225 -14.77 -14.49 15.97
CA TRP A 225 -16.10 -14.07 15.51
C TRP A 225 -16.42 -14.75 14.17
N ASP A 226 -16.86 -14.01 13.15
CA ASP A 226 -17.03 -14.56 11.80
C ASP A 226 -15.69 -14.87 11.12
N THR A 227 -15.76 -15.58 10.00
CA THR A 227 -14.62 -15.82 9.09
C THR A 227 -15.07 -15.82 7.64
N GLY A 228 -14.18 -15.46 6.71
CA GLY A 228 -14.37 -15.78 5.30
C GLY A 228 -13.98 -17.21 4.94
N ALA A 229 -14.00 -17.53 3.65
CA ALA A 229 -13.44 -18.75 3.07
C ALA A 229 -11.91 -18.79 3.18
N GLY A 230 -11.34 -19.99 3.32
CA GLY A 230 -9.89 -20.17 3.37
C GLY A 230 -9.31 -19.97 4.77
N ASN A 231 -8.17 -19.27 4.86
CA ASN A 231 -7.42 -19.09 6.11
C ASN A 231 -7.16 -17.62 6.48
N GLY A 232 -7.78 -16.69 5.74
CA GLY A 232 -7.48 -15.27 5.79
C GLY A 232 -6.21 -14.93 4.99
N PRO A 233 -5.80 -13.64 5.00
CA PRO A 233 -6.53 -12.55 5.62
C PRO A 233 -7.83 -12.24 4.86
N TRP A 234 -8.78 -11.64 5.55
CA TRP A 234 -10.10 -11.28 5.06
C TRP A 234 -10.34 -9.78 5.24
N ILE A 235 -11.23 -9.22 4.41
CA ILE A 235 -11.78 -7.89 4.65
C ILE A 235 -13.13 -8.10 5.32
N MET A 236 -13.27 -7.62 6.55
CA MET A 236 -14.53 -7.69 7.31
C MET A 236 -14.94 -6.27 7.74
N ALA A 237 -16.14 -6.14 8.30
CA ALA A 237 -16.50 -4.93 9.05
C ALA A 237 -16.48 -5.25 10.55
N ASP A 238 -15.79 -4.44 11.35
CA ASP A 238 -16.07 -4.39 12.79
C ASP A 238 -17.31 -3.51 13.00
N LEU A 239 -18.31 -4.07 13.68
CA LEU A 239 -19.55 -3.37 14.07
C LEU A 239 -19.70 -3.30 15.60
N GLU A 240 -18.60 -3.48 16.33
CA GLU A 240 -18.45 -3.70 17.77
C GLU A 240 -19.15 -4.99 18.28
N ASN A 241 -18.52 -5.70 19.20
CA ASN A 241 -18.85 -7.05 19.66
C ASN A 241 -18.84 -8.12 18.55
N GLY A 242 -18.30 -7.80 17.36
CA GLY A 242 -18.11 -8.77 16.28
C GLY A 242 -17.47 -8.19 15.03
N LEU A 243 -16.49 -8.93 14.51
CA LEU A 243 -16.05 -8.83 13.12
C LEU A 243 -17.01 -9.63 12.24
N PHE A 244 -17.50 -9.01 11.17
CA PHE A 244 -18.52 -9.55 10.28
C PHE A 244 -18.01 -9.71 8.84
N SER A 245 -18.05 -10.95 8.35
CA SER A 245 -17.88 -11.27 6.92
C SER A 245 -19.20 -11.25 6.15
N GLY A 246 -20.34 -11.14 6.85
CA GLY A 246 -21.69 -11.03 6.27
C GLY A 246 -22.79 -10.96 7.34
N SER A 247 -24.05 -11.18 6.96
CA SER A 247 -25.21 -11.01 7.88
C SER A 247 -25.39 -12.07 8.97
N ASN A 248 -24.60 -13.14 8.96
CA ASN A 248 -24.82 -14.32 9.80
C ASN A 248 -23.80 -14.36 10.95
N ILE A 249 -24.25 -14.13 12.17
CA ILE A 249 -23.39 -13.99 13.36
C ILE A 249 -22.74 -15.33 13.76
N ASN A 250 -21.45 -15.29 14.09
CA ASN A 250 -20.60 -16.44 14.46
C ASN A 250 -20.59 -17.52 13.37
N SER A 251 -20.38 -17.10 12.12
CA SER A 251 -20.45 -17.98 10.96
C SER A 251 -19.29 -17.79 9.98
N GLN A 252 -19.17 -18.75 9.05
CA GLN A 252 -18.31 -18.57 7.88
C GLN A 252 -19.13 -18.03 6.72
N ASN A 253 -18.77 -16.88 6.15
CA ASN A 253 -19.29 -16.46 4.85
C ASN A 253 -18.38 -17.01 3.72
N PRO A 254 -18.82 -18.00 2.93
CA PRO A 254 -18.03 -18.49 1.80
C PRO A 254 -17.94 -17.49 0.63
N GLY A 255 -18.69 -16.38 0.67
CA GLY A 255 -18.60 -15.29 -0.30
C GLY A 255 -17.47 -14.29 -0.03
N ASP A 256 -16.87 -14.33 1.16
CA ASP A 256 -15.72 -13.52 1.55
C ASP A 256 -14.41 -14.33 1.39
N PRO A 257 -13.57 -14.06 0.38
CA PRO A 257 -12.38 -14.87 0.09
C PRO A 257 -11.17 -14.41 0.91
N THR A 258 -10.13 -15.26 1.02
CA THR A 258 -8.78 -14.79 1.34
C THR A 258 -8.35 -13.72 0.30
N VAL A 259 -7.86 -12.56 0.76
CA VAL A 259 -7.35 -11.46 -0.10
C VAL A 259 -5.94 -11.04 0.36
N ASP A 260 -4.91 -11.61 -0.27
CA ASP A 260 -3.50 -11.49 0.12
C ASP A 260 -2.65 -10.68 -0.88
N TYR A 261 -3.25 -9.73 -1.61
CA TYR A 261 -2.51 -8.84 -2.51
C TYR A 261 -1.52 -7.97 -1.71
N ARG A 262 -0.30 -7.78 -2.23
CA ARG A 262 0.70 -6.94 -1.54
C ARG A 262 0.21 -5.51 -1.33
N PHE A 263 -0.71 -5.02 -2.16
CA PHE A 263 -1.48 -3.83 -1.86
C PHE A 263 -2.96 -4.18 -2.07
N THR A 264 -3.67 -4.44 -0.99
CA THR A 264 -5.10 -4.74 -1.01
C THR A 264 -5.87 -3.42 -0.90
N THR A 265 -6.84 -3.21 -1.78
CA THR A 265 -7.89 -2.21 -1.57
C THR A 265 -9.02 -2.87 -0.81
N ALA A 266 -9.40 -2.30 0.33
CA ALA A 266 -10.55 -2.72 1.12
C ALA A 266 -11.58 -1.59 1.19
N MET A 267 -12.87 -1.96 1.19
CA MET A 267 -14.00 -1.02 1.24
C MET A 267 -15.15 -1.60 2.03
N VAL A 268 -15.65 -0.83 2.99
CA VAL A 268 -16.89 -1.08 3.73
C VAL A 268 -17.80 0.13 3.53
N LYS A 269 -19.11 -0.09 3.46
CA LYS A 269 -20.10 0.99 3.45
C LYS A 269 -21.41 0.53 4.04
N GLY A 270 -22.12 1.47 4.65
CA GLY A 270 -23.34 1.18 5.38
C GLY A 270 -24.38 2.29 5.29
N GLU A 271 -25.64 1.87 5.28
CA GLU A 271 -26.82 2.69 5.42
C GLU A 271 -27.88 1.94 6.24
N SER A 272 -29.08 2.50 6.35
CA SER A 272 -30.18 1.94 7.16
C SER A 272 -30.54 0.52 6.71
N ASN A 273 -30.26 -0.45 7.59
CA ASN A 273 -30.38 -1.89 7.35
C ASN A 273 -29.74 -2.43 6.05
N GLN A 274 -28.67 -1.82 5.55
CA GLN A 274 -27.97 -2.28 4.34
C GLN A 274 -26.48 -1.93 4.44
N TRP A 275 -25.61 -2.87 4.08
CA TRP A 275 -24.15 -2.65 4.05
C TRP A 275 -23.48 -3.54 3.01
N ALA A 276 -22.21 -3.28 2.71
CA ALA A 276 -21.42 -4.05 1.76
C ALA A 276 -19.95 -4.13 2.15
N ILE A 277 -19.30 -5.22 1.71
CA ILE A 277 -17.85 -5.41 1.71
C ILE A 277 -17.39 -5.54 0.27
N ARG A 278 -16.36 -4.79 -0.13
CA ARG A 278 -15.72 -4.89 -1.44
C ARG A 278 -14.20 -4.88 -1.30
N GLY A 279 -13.50 -5.53 -2.22
CA GLY A 279 -12.05 -5.53 -2.23
C GLY A 279 -11.42 -5.89 -3.58
N GLY A 280 -10.13 -5.60 -3.72
CA GLY A 280 -9.37 -5.81 -4.94
C GLY A 280 -7.87 -5.56 -4.79
N ASP A 281 -7.12 -5.74 -5.87
CA ASP A 281 -5.71 -5.40 -5.96
C ASP A 281 -5.56 -3.90 -6.26
N ALA A 282 -4.85 -3.16 -5.40
CA ALA A 282 -4.57 -1.74 -5.57
C ALA A 282 -3.58 -1.45 -6.72
N GLN A 283 -2.91 -2.46 -7.26
CA GLN A 283 -2.00 -2.33 -8.40
C GLN A 283 -2.73 -2.57 -9.74
N SER A 284 -3.82 -3.34 -9.77
CA SER A 284 -4.46 -3.75 -11.02
C SER A 284 -5.91 -4.27 -10.88
N GLY A 285 -6.64 -4.29 -12.00
CA GLY A 285 -7.97 -4.90 -12.04
C GLY A 285 -9.08 -4.00 -11.49
N GLY A 286 -10.01 -4.58 -10.74
CA GLY A 286 -11.21 -3.91 -10.24
C GLY A 286 -11.80 -4.60 -9.01
N LEU A 287 -12.67 -3.88 -8.30
CA LEU A 287 -13.31 -4.35 -7.06
C LEU A 287 -14.28 -5.51 -7.30
N SER A 288 -14.16 -6.54 -6.47
CA SER A 288 -15.18 -7.57 -6.26
C SER A 288 -16.03 -7.23 -5.04
N THR A 289 -17.30 -7.62 -5.04
CA THR A 289 -18.21 -7.46 -3.89
C THR A 289 -18.33 -8.81 -3.18
N PHE A 290 -17.86 -8.87 -1.94
CA PHE A 290 -17.83 -10.08 -1.09
C PHE A 290 -19.10 -10.23 -0.25
N TYR A 291 -19.65 -9.09 0.16
CA TYR A 291 -20.94 -9.00 0.82
C TYR A 291 -21.72 -7.78 0.33
N SER A 292 -23.04 -7.92 0.21
CA SER A 292 -23.98 -6.80 0.06
C SER A 292 -25.36 -7.25 0.50
N GLY A 293 -25.94 -6.60 1.51
CA GLY A 293 -27.22 -6.99 2.07
C GLY A 293 -27.50 -6.41 3.47
N PRO A 294 -28.47 -7.00 4.21
CA PRO A 294 -28.92 -6.46 5.48
C PRO A 294 -27.90 -6.58 6.63
N ARG A 295 -28.10 -5.76 7.66
CA ARG A 295 -27.28 -5.82 8.90
C ARG A 295 -27.43 -7.18 9.60
N PRO A 296 -26.42 -7.64 10.36
CA PRO A 296 -26.58 -8.79 11.24
C PRO A 296 -27.67 -8.55 12.30
N ALA A 297 -28.24 -9.64 12.83
CA ALA A 297 -29.36 -9.54 13.77
C ALA A 297 -28.96 -8.84 15.09
N GLY A 298 -29.56 -7.69 15.38
CA GLY A 298 -29.23 -6.87 16.55
C GLY A 298 -28.33 -5.66 16.26
N TYR A 299 -27.93 -5.46 15.00
CA TYR A 299 -27.12 -4.33 14.51
C TYR A 299 -27.93 -3.40 13.61
N ASN A 300 -29.23 -3.23 13.93
CA ASN A 300 -30.12 -2.34 13.18
C ASN A 300 -31.22 -1.74 14.08
N PRO A 301 -31.36 -0.40 14.15
CA PRO A 301 -30.48 0.60 13.52
C PRO A 301 -29.04 0.52 14.06
N MET A 302 -28.09 1.12 13.34
CA MET A 302 -26.75 1.36 13.88
C MET A 302 -26.76 2.50 14.91
N HIS A 303 -25.73 2.55 15.74
CA HIS A 303 -25.55 3.48 16.86
C HIS A 303 -24.16 4.15 16.83
N LYS A 304 -23.60 4.34 15.64
CA LYS A 304 -22.24 4.86 15.42
C LYS A 304 -22.00 6.18 16.15
N GLU A 305 -20.84 6.34 16.78
CA GLU A 305 -20.54 7.57 17.52
C GLU A 305 -19.72 8.59 16.72
N GLY A 306 -19.03 8.16 15.67
CA GLY A 306 -18.33 9.06 14.75
C GLY A 306 -16.93 9.46 15.17
N ALA A 307 -16.26 8.72 16.07
CA ALA A 307 -14.80 8.78 16.18
C ALA A 307 -14.15 8.14 14.94
N ILE A 308 -12.84 8.33 14.78
CA ILE A 308 -12.03 7.60 13.77
C ILE A 308 -10.89 6.90 14.47
N LEU A 309 -10.65 5.64 14.12
CA LEU A 309 -9.48 4.88 14.55
C LEU A 309 -8.65 4.34 13.37
N LEU A 310 -7.42 3.93 13.68
CA LEU A 310 -6.52 3.21 12.79
C LEU A 310 -5.62 2.25 13.59
N GLY A 311 -5.64 0.98 13.22
CA GLY A 311 -4.74 -0.07 13.72
C GLY A 311 -5.12 -0.68 15.08
N ILE A 312 -6.31 -0.35 15.60
CA ILE A 312 -6.85 -0.79 16.90
C ILE A 312 -8.36 -1.01 16.82
N GLY A 313 -8.93 -1.75 17.77
CA GLY A 313 -10.39 -1.85 17.95
C GLY A 313 -11.00 -0.66 18.71
N GLY A 314 -12.33 -0.58 18.70
CA GLY A 314 -13.12 0.51 19.32
C GLY A 314 -12.80 0.76 20.80
N ASP A 315 -12.61 -0.30 21.58
CA ASP A 315 -12.25 -0.26 23.00
C ASP A 315 -10.73 -0.08 23.29
N ASN A 316 -9.95 0.28 22.28
CA ASN A 316 -8.48 0.29 22.28
C ASN A 316 -7.86 -1.09 22.51
N SER A 317 -8.47 -2.13 21.94
CA SER A 317 -7.82 -3.42 21.68
C SER A 317 -6.67 -3.22 20.68
N ASP A 318 -5.44 -3.21 21.20
CA ASP A 318 -4.21 -2.81 20.51
C ASP A 318 -3.39 -3.98 19.95
N GLY A 319 -3.98 -5.18 19.89
CA GLY A 319 -3.30 -6.43 19.59
C GLY A 319 -3.01 -6.67 18.11
N GLY A 320 -3.73 -6.00 17.20
CA GLY A 320 -3.65 -6.22 15.76
C GLY A 320 -2.37 -5.69 15.11
N ALA A 321 -1.94 -6.34 14.03
CA ALA A 321 -0.85 -5.87 13.17
C ALA A 321 -1.32 -5.63 11.74
N GLY A 322 -0.74 -4.62 11.07
CA GLY A 322 -1.04 -4.32 9.68
C GLY A 322 -0.21 -3.15 9.12
N THR A 323 -0.41 -2.83 7.84
CA THR A 323 0.19 -1.62 7.24
C THR A 323 -0.86 -0.83 6.50
N PHE A 324 -1.02 0.43 6.85
CA PHE A 324 -1.92 1.38 6.17
C PHE A 324 -1.13 2.31 5.24
N TYR A 325 -1.68 2.62 4.06
CA TYR A 325 -1.03 3.52 3.09
C TYR A 325 -1.83 4.78 2.79
N GLU A 326 -3.14 4.63 2.62
CA GLU A 326 -4.12 5.70 2.50
C GLU A 326 -5.52 5.16 2.79
N GLY A 327 -6.46 6.06 3.11
CA GLY A 327 -7.86 5.74 3.26
C GLY A 327 -8.71 7.00 3.45
N ALA A 328 -10.03 6.86 3.31
CA ALA A 328 -10.97 7.94 3.51
C ALA A 328 -12.32 7.42 4.01
N MET A 329 -13.02 8.26 4.76
CA MET A 329 -14.42 8.06 5.18
C MET A 329 -15.29 9.10 4.51
N THR A 330 -16.53 8.76 4.16
CA THR A 330 -17.42 9.59 3.34
C THR A 330 -18.80 9.76 3.96
N ALA A 331 -19.43 10.92 3.75
CA ALA A 331 -20.84 11.10 4.11
C ALA A 331 -21.75 10.60 2.98
N GLY A 332 -22.70 9.72 3.32
CA GLY A 332 -23.58 9.06 2.36
C GLY A 332 -23.01 7.73 1.86
N TYR A 333 -23.89 6.84 1.38
CA TYR A 333 -23.56 5.49 0.91
C TYR A 333 -22.99 5.53 -0.52
N PRO A 334 -21.68 5.25 -0.74
CA PRO A 334 -21.09 5.41 -2.06
C PRO A 334 -21.66 4.41 -3.07
N SER A 335 -21.93 4.89 -4.29
CA SER A 335 -22.32 3.97 -5.36
C SER A 335 -21.14 3.08 -5.79
N ASP A 336 -21.42 1.83 -6.18
CA ASP A 336 -20.38 0.92 -6.70
C ASP A 336 -19.60 1.54 -7.88
N ALA A 337 -20.24 2.40 -8.67
CA ALA A 337 -19.62 3.12 -9.78
C ALA A 337 -18.63 4.22 -9.30
N THR A 338 -18.93 4.87 -8.18
CA THR A 338 -18.03 5.82 -7.52
C THR A 338 -16.76 5.09 -7.08
N GLU A 339 -16.93 4.01 -6.32
CA GLU A 339 -15.84 3.16 -5.81
C GLU A 339 -15.02 2.52 -6.93
N ASN A 340 -15.65 2.05 -8.02
CA ASN A 340 -14.92 1.52 -9.18
C ASN A 340 -14.04 2.60 -9.84
N THR A 341 -14.46 3.87 -9.79
CA THR A 341 -13.69 5.01 -10.29
C THR A 341 -12.54 5.34 -9.33
N VAL A 342 -12.77 5.22 -8.01
CA VAL A 342 -11.72 5.32 -6.97
C VAL A 342 -10.68 4.20 -7.14
N GLN A 343 -11.07 2.94 -7.34
CA GLN A 343 -10.15 1.83 -7.66
C GLN A 343 -9.32 2.13 -8.92
N THR A 344 -9.94 2.71 -9.95
CA THR A 344 -9.22 3.09 -11.18
C THR A 344 -8.17 4.16 -10.91
N ASN A 345 -8.43 5.08 -9.97
CA ASN A 345 -7.47 6.08 -9.50
C ASN A 345 -6.33 5.45 -8.69
N ILE A 346 -6.65 4.54 -7.77
CA ILE A 346 -5.68 3.78 -6.95
C ILE A 346 -4.71 3.00 -7.85
N ASN A 347 -5.23 2.23 -8.82
CA ASN A 347 -4.42 1.50 -9.79
C ASN A 347 -3.48 2.45 -10.57
N ALA A 348 -3.98 3.63 -10.95
CA ALA A 348 -3.21 4.65 -11.65
C ALA A 348 -2.16 5.37 -10.78
N ALA A 349 -2.27 5.29 -9.46
CA ALA A 349 -1.24 5.79 -8.53
C ALA A 349 0.07 4.99 -8.65
N GLY A 350 0.00 3.72 -9.07
CA GLY A 350 1.17 2.88 -9.31
C GLY A 350 1.90 2.51 -8.03
N TYR A 351 1.18 1.92 -7.07
CA TYR A 351 1.75 1.30 -5.88
C TYR A 351 2.82 0.25 -6.25
N GLY A 352 3.93 0.24 -5.52
CA GLY A 352 4.95 -0.80 -5.57
C GLY A 352 5.75 -0.85 -4.27
N PRO A 353 6.27 -2.02 -3.83
CA PRO A 353 7.06 -2.17 -2.61
C PRO A 353 8.30 -1.27 -2.60
N GLY A 354 8.78 -0.98 -1.38
CA GLY A 354 10.06 -0.35 -1.14
C GLY A 354 11.18 -1.28 -1.59
N GLY A 355 11.72 -0.98 -2.75
CA GLY A 355 12.79 -1.78 -3.37
C GLY A 355 13.32 -1.09 -4.62
N GLY A 356 12.43 -0.60 -5.49
CA GLY A 356 12.79 0.11 -6.74
C GLY A 356 13.44 1.49 -6.57
N GLY A 357 14.01 1.81 -5.40
CA GLY A 357 14.66 3.08 -5.10
C GLY A 357 15.98 2.87 -4.35
N THR A 358 16.74 3.95 -4.16
CA THR A 358 17.99 3.91 -3.41
C THR A 358 17.74 3.67 -1.92
N GLY A 359 18.51 2.78 -1.30
CA GLY A 359 18.35 2.44 0.12
C GLY A 359 19.53 1.64 0.66
N THR A 360 19.68 1.64 1.98
CA THR A 360 20.69 0.86 2.70
C THR A 360 19.98 0.04 3.77
N GLY A 361 20.20 -1.27 3.79
CA GLY A 361 19.53 -2.19 4.72
C GLY A 361 20.03 -3.62 4.55
N ALA A 362 19.42 -4.58 5.24
CA ALA A 362 19.67 -5.98 4.96
C ALA A 362 18.87 -6.40 3.71
N LEU A 363 19.44 -7.29 2.89
CA LEU A 363 18.72 -7.84 1.75
C LEU A 363 18.15 -9.21 2.11
N HIS A 364 16.92 -9.21 2.62
CA HIS A 364 16.19 -10.39 3.04
C HIS A 364 15.76 -11.23 1.82
N ALA A 365 16.03 -12.53 1.82
CA ALA A 365 15.50 -13.53 0.92
C ALA A 365 14.19 -14.08 1.50
N ASP A 366 13.04 -13.61 1.02
CA ASP A 366 11.72 -13.86 1.59
C ASP A 366 11.45 -15.39 1.71
N GLY A 367 11.76 -16.15 0.66
CA GLY A 367 11.56 -17.60 0.63
C GLY A 367 12.47 -18.42 1.56
N ALA A 368 13.50 -17.81 2.14
CA ALA A 368 14.44 -18.47 3.05
C ALA A 368 14.43 -17.91 4.48
N GLY A 369 13.88 -16.73 4.72
CA GLY A 369 13.94 -16.05 6.02
C GLY A 369 15.37 -15.72 6.45
N GLN A 370 16.23 -15.40 5.49
CA GLN A 370 17.68 -15.18 5.66
C GLN A 370 18.13 -13.96 4.84
N CYS A 371 19.35 -13.48 5.04
CA CYS A 371 19.89 -12.29 4.41
C CYS A 371 20.97 -12.63 3.39
N LEU A 372 21.08 -11.86 2.30
CA LEU A 372 22.21 -11.88 1.38
C LEU A 372 23.47 -11.52 2.15
N ASP A 373 24.44 -12.42 2.15
CA ASP A 373 25.63 -12.38 2.98
C ASP A 373 26.86 -12.51 2.08
N ASP A 374 27.81 -11.58 2.23
CA ASP A 374 29.17 -11.78 1.77
C ASP A 374 29.92 -12.65 2.80
N PRO A 375 30.30 -13.90 2.44
CA PRO A 375 30.85 -14.87 3.37
C PRO A 375 32.03 -14.34 4.20
N HIS A 376 31.82 -14.28 5.52
CA HIS A 376 32.80 -13.82 6.51
C HIS A 376 33.25 -12.35 6.37
N GLY A 377 32.53 -11.51 5.63
CA GLY A 377 32.92 -10.11 5.39
C GLY A 377 34.20 -10.01 4.57
N SER A 378 34.20 -10.68 3.42
CA SER A 378 35.28 -10.66 2.45
C SER A 378 35.55 -9.25 1.93
N THR A 379 36.76 -9.09 1.38
CA THR A 379 37.15 -7.96 0.52
C THR A 379 37.91 -8.49 -0.71
N THR A 380 37.59 -9.73 -1.11
CA THR A 380 38.23 -10.43 -2.23
C THR A 380 37.22 -10.54 -3.38
N GLY A 381 37.45 -9.78 -4.44
CA GLY A 381 36.66 -9.89 -5.66
C GLY A 381 36.63 -11.33 -6.18
N GLY A 382 35.44 -11.84 -6.48
CA GLY A 382 35.20 -13.22 -6.88
C GLY A 382 34.62 -14.11 -5.77
N THR A 383 34.53 -13.64 -4.52
CA THR A 383 33.74 -14.33 -3.48
C THR A 383 32.28 -14.38 -3.92
N GLN A 384 31.69 -15.59 -3.96
CA GLN A 384 30.28 -15.81 -4.31
C GLN A 384 29.38 -15.54 -3.10
N MET A 385 28.27 -14.85 -3.32
CA MET A 385 27.30 -14.54 -2.27
C MET A 385 26.53 -15.78 -1.83
N GLN A 386 26.12 -15.76 -0.57
CA GLN A 386 25.29 -16.79 0.05
C GLN A 386 24.08 -16.16 0.74
N ILE A 387 23.12 -16.97 1.18
CA ILE A 387 22.20 -16.60 2.25
C ILE A 387 22.75 -17.03 3.60
N TRP A 388 22.56 -16.20 4.62
CA TRP A 388 22.91 -16.52 6.00
C TRP A 388 21.90 -15.93 6.99
N GLY A 389 21.89 -16.43 8.23
CA GLY A 389 21.04 -15.86 9.29
C GLY A 389 21.30 -14.36 9.47
N CYS A 390 20.23 -13.57 9.36
CA CYS A 390 20.26 -12.11 9.49
C CYS A 390 20.81 -11.71 10.87
N ASN A 391 21.89 -10.93 10.88
CA ASN A 391 22.65 -10.62 12.11
C ASN A 391 23.09 -9.14 12.22
N GLY A 392 22.71 -8.30 11.26
CA GLY A 392 22.98 -6.86 11.29
C GLY A 392 24.45 -6.46 11.12
N GLN A 393 25.32 -7.38 10.68
CA GLN A 393 26.72 -7.04 10.38
C GLN A 393 26.88 -6.39 9.00
N ALA A 394 28.00 -5.68 8.81
CA ALA A 394 28.29 -4.93 7.59
C ALA A 394 28.27 -5.80 6.33
N ASN A 395 28.64 -7.08 6.43
CA ASN A 395 28.67 -8.03 5.32
C ASN A 395 27.27 -8.49 4.84
N GLN A 396 26.22 -8.08 5.56
CA GLN A 396 24.81 -8.25 5.17
C GLN A 396 24.12 -6.91 4.88
N THR A 397 24.84 -5.79 5.05
CA THR A 397 24.29 -4.43 4.86
C THR A 397 24.58 -3.97 3.43
N TRP A 398 23.56 -4.04 2.58
CA TRP A 398 23.65 -3.70 1.16
C TRP A 398 23.11 -2.29 0.92
N THR A 399 23.74 -1.54 0.02
CA THR A 399 23.29 -0.22 -0.43
C THR A 399 22.97 -0.24 -1.91
N HIS A 400 21.68 -0.11 -2.26
CA HIS A 400 21.25 0.12 -3.63
C HIS A 400 21.40 1.62 -3.97
N THR A 401 22.17 1.93 -5.01
CA THR A 401 22.57 3.29 -5.39
C THR A 401 21.72 3.84 -6.55
N SER A 402 21.81 5.15 -6.81
CA SER A 402 21.14 5.78 -7.96
C SER A 402 21.77 5.43 -9.32
N SER A 403 22.90 4.71 -9.33
CA SER A 403 23.50 4.07 -10.50
C SER A 403 23.02 2.62 -10.70
N ASN A 404 21.97 2.21 -9.97
CA ASN A 404 21.47 0.83 -9.85
C ASN A 404 22.51 -0.18 -9.34
N GLN A 405 23.63 0.25 -8.76
CA GLN A 405 24.59 -0.68 -8.16
C GLN A 405 24.09 -1.12 -6.78
N SER A 406 24.35 -2.36 -6.39
CA SER A 406 24.17 -2.82 -5.00
C SER A 406 25.55 -3.00 -4.39
N THR A 407 25.89 -2.26 -3.34
CA THR A 407 27.24 -2.24 -2.74
C THR A 407 27.24 -2.77 -1.31
N VAL A 408 28.30 -3.47 -0.94
CA VAL A 408 28.60 -3.90 0.44
C VAL A 408 29.93 -3.29 0.86
N THR A 409 30.07 -2.90 2.13
CA THR A 409 31.31 -2.28 2.64
C THR A 409 31.87 -3.03 3.83
N ASN A 410 32.93 -3.80 3.61
CA ASN A 410 33.60 -4.63 4.60
C ASN A 410 35.00 -4.09 4.88
N ASN A 411 35.34 -3.89 6.16
CA ASN A 411 36.66 -3.41 6.60
C ASN A 411 37.16 -2.12 5.90
N GLY A 412 36.24 -1.26 5.45
CA GLY A 412 36.55 -0.02 4.72
C GLY A 412 36.76 -0.19 3.21
N THR A 413 36.61 -1.40 2.68
CA THR A 413 36.56 -1.68 1.23
C THR A 413 35.11 -1.77 0.80
N THR A 414 34.73 -1.04 -0.26
CA THR A 414 33.40 -1.12 -0.87
C THR A 414 33.49 -1.90 -2.18
N ASP A 415 32.78 -3.03 -2.24
CA ASP A 415 32.63 -3.86 -3.43
C ASP A 415 31.17 -3.86 -3.90
N CYS A 416 30.96 -4.20 -5.17
CA CYS A 416 29.66 -4.27 -5.83
C CYS A 416 29.19 -5.71 -5.99
N LEU A 417 27.88 -5.94 -5.84
CA LEU A 417 27.20 -7.16 -6.27
C LEU A 417 27.33 -7.27 -7.80
N ASP A 418 27.85 -8.39 -8.29
CA ASP A 418 28.30 -8.54 -9.68
C ASP A 418 27.90 -9.90 -10.26
N ALA A 419 27.32 -9.90 -11.47
CA ALA A 419 27.09 -11.10 -12.25
C ALA A 419 28.41 -11.58 -12.90
N SER A 420 29.04 -12.55 -12.23
CA SER A 420 30.42 -13.02 -12.48
C SER A 420 30.79 -13.12 -13.96
N GLY A 421 31.73 -12.27 -14.38
CA GLY A 421 32.30 -12.32 -15.74
C GLY A 421 31.35 -11.82 -16.83
N GLN A 422 30.39 -10.95 -16.48
CA GLN A 422 29.35 -10.43 -17.37
C GLN A 422 28.42 -11.55 -17.92
N GLY A 423 28.18 -12.57 -17.10
CA GLY A 423 27.35 -13.71 -17.48
C GLY A 423 25.87 -13.36 -17.59
N THR A 424 25.24 -13.72 -18.70
CA THR A 424 23.81 -13.48 -18.98
C THR A 424 22.99 -14.77 -19.09
N SER A 425 23.55 -15.89 -18.61
CA SER A 425 22.91 -17.22 -18.65
C SER A 425 22.44 -17.65 -17.25
N PRO A 426 21.35 -18.42 -17.13
CA PRO A 426 21.00 -19.08 -15.87
C PRO A 426 22.16 -19.94 -15.36
N GLY A 427 22.43 -19.89 -14.06
CA GLY A 427 23.61 -20.50 -13.44
C GLY A 427 24.85 -19.58 -13.38
N THR A 428 24.72 -18.32 -13.80
CA THR A 428 25.80 -17.33 -13.59
C THR A 428 25.90 -17.00 -12.11
N LYS A 429 27.09 -17.17 -11.53
CA LYS A 429 27.35 -16.87 -10.12
C LYS A 429 27.19 -15.39 -9.83
N VAL A 430 26.60 -15.06 -8.68
CA VAL A 430 26.57 -13.69 -8.16
C VAL A 430 27.66 -13.54 -7.10
N ILE A 431 28.59 -12.62 -7.34
CA ILE A 431 29.81 -12.43 -6.56
C ILE A 431 29.88 -10.99 -6.03
N ILE A 432 30.84 -10.70 -5.15
CA ILE A 432 31.37 -9.33 -5.00
C ILE A 432 32.51 -9.09 -6.00
N TRP A 433 32.59 -7.87 -6.50
CA TRP A 433 33.70 -7.39 -7.34
C TRP A 433 33.93 -5.89 -7.12
N PRO A 434 35.17 -5.37 -7.29
CA PRO A 434 35.41 -3.94 -7.24
C PRO A 434 34.48 -3.15 -8.16
N CYS A 435 33.85 -2.11 -7.61
CA CYS A 435 32.87 -1.32 -8.33
C CYS A 435 33.50 -0.59 -9.54
N ASP A 436 33.12 -0.97 -10.76
CA ASP A 436 33.60 -0.37 -12.02
C ASP A 436 32.49 0.30 -12.84
N GLY A 437 31.22 0.13 -12.42
CA GLY A 437 30.05 0.74 -13.05
C GLY A 437 29.50 -0.03 -14.25
N ALA A 438 30.07 -1.19 -14.59
CA ALA A 438 29.60 -2.03 -15.69
C ALA A 438 28.18 -2.58 -15.44
N SER A 439 27.48 -2.94 -16.51
CA SER A 439 26.05 -3.32 -16.44
C SER A 439 25.78 -4.65 -15.74
N ASN A 440 26.80 -5.51 -15.55
CA ASN A 440 26.74 -6.70 -14.70
C ASN A 440 26.74 -6.39 -13.19
N GLN A 441 27.08 -5.16 -12.81
CA GLN A 441 26.99 -4.65 -11.43
C GLN A 441 25.70 -3.86 -11.17
N GLN A 442 24.85 -3.73 -12.18
CA GLN A 442 23.60 -2.96 -12.11
C GLN A 442 22.41 -3.90 -11.94
N TRP A 443 21.55 -3.58 -10.99
CA TRP A 443 20.44 -4.40 -10.52
C TRP A 443 19.17 -3.57 -10.48
N GLN A 444 18.13 -4.03 -11.17
CA GLN A 444 16.80 -3.45 -11.06
C GLN A 444 16.05 -4.18 -9.97
N PHE A 445 15.80 -3.50 -8.85
CA PHE A 445 14.89 -3.95 -7.82
C PHE A 445 13.45 -3.67 -8.30
N ASN A 446 12.59 -4.68 -8.30
CA ASN A 446 11.28 -4.62 -8.96
C ASN A 446 10.11 -4.56 -7.97
N SER A 447 8.98 -4.04 -8.43
CA SER A 447 7.74 -3.91 -7.65
C SER A 447 7.04 -5.24 -7.31
N ASN A 448 7.61 -6.37 -7.74
CA ASN A 448 7.15 -7.72 -7.39
C ASN A 448 8.14 -8.43 -6.44
N GLY A 449 9.01 -7.70 -5.76
CA GLY A 449 10.05 -8.24 -4.88
C GLY A 449 11.18 -8.98 -5.59
N SER A 450 11.19 -9.09 -6.93
CA SER A 450 12.34 -9.66 -7.63
C SER A 450 13.45 -8.63 -7.83
N ILE A 451 14.70 -9.07 -7.87
CA ILE A 451 15.85 -8.25 -8.26
C ILE A 451 16.39 -8.83 -9.55
N THR A 452 16.48 -8.03 -10.61
CA THR A 452 16.95 -8.47 -11.92
C THR A 452 18.26 -7.80 -12.30
N GLY A 453 19.23 -8.56 -12.82
CA GLY A 453 20.46 -8.00 -13.37
C GLY A 453 20.14 -7.18 -14.63
N VAL A 454 20.53 -5.90 -14.67
CA VAL A 454 20.19 -4.98 -15.78
C VAL A 454 20.77 -5.46 -17.12
N GLN A 455 21.95 -6.09 -17.12
CA GLN A 455 22.55 -6.66 -18.32
C GLN A 455 21.85 -7.95 -18.81
N SER A 456 21.37 -8.79 -17.89
CA SER A 456 20.93 -10.16 -18.19
C SER A 456 19.41 -10.30 -18.31
N GLY A 457 18.65 -9.44 -17.62
CA GLY A 457 17.21 -9.63 -17.40
C GLY A 457 16.86 -10.83 -16.52
N LEU A 458 17.87 -11.49 -15.92
CA LEU A 458 17.70 -12.65 -15.06
C LEU A 458 17.56 -12.23 -13.60
N CYS A 459 16.82 -13.04 -12.82
CA CYS A 459 16.55 -12.78 -11.42
C CYS A 459 17.69 -13.27 -10.53
N LEU A 460 17.95 -12.51 -9.45
CA LEU A 460 18.74 -12.92 -8.29
C LEU A 460 18.01 -14.08 -7.61
N ASP A 461 18.66 -15.24 -7.49
CA ASP A 461 18.04 -16.51 -7.12
C ASP A 461 18.86 -17.23 -6.04
N VAL A 462 18.19 -17.68 -4.98
CA VAL A 462 18.78 -18.61 -4.01
C VAL A 462 18.74 -20.02 -4.60
N THR A 463 19.92 -20.57 -4.93
CA THR A 463 20.07 -21.79 -5.74
C THR A 463 19.16 -22.93 -5.29
N GLY A 464 18.29 -23.36 -6.21
CA GLY A 464 17.37 -24.49 -6.00
C GLY A 464 16.28 -24.26 -4.94
N GLY A 465 16.11 -23.03 -4.46
CA GLY A 465 15.15 -22.66 -3.43
C GLY A 465 15.42 -23.27 -2.05
N ALA A 466 16.69 -23.58 -1.75
CA ALA A 466 17.05 -24.10 -0.43
C ALA A 466 17.07 -22.98 0.63
N THR A 467 16.66 -23.31 1.86
CA THR A 467 16.59 -22.38 3.00
C THR A 467 17.74 -22.54 4.00
N THR A 468 18.73 -23.39 3.68
CA THR A 468 19.87 -23.67 4.54
C THR A 468 20.88 -22.52 4.49
N ALA A 469 21.34 -22.06 5.65
CA ALA A 469 22.41 -21.07 5.73
C ALA A 469 23.68 -21.57 5.01
N GLY A 470 24.30 -20.70 4.21
CA GLY A 470 25.40 -21.03 3.30
C GLY A 470 24.97 -21.52 1.92
N THR A 471 23.67 -21.51 1.60
CA THR A 471 23.20 -21.73 0.21
C THR A 471 23.65 -20.57 -0.65
N LEU A 472 24.22 -20.87 -1.83
CA LEU A 472 24.77 -19.87 -2.73
C LEU A 472 23.68 -19.14 -3.53
N VAL A 473 24.04 -17.96 -4.03
CA VAL A 473 23.18 -17.11 -4.87
C VAL A 473 23.71 -17.08 -6.31
N GLU A 474 22.78 -17.10 -7.26
CA GLU A 474 23.04 -17.11 -8.70
C GLU A 474 22.04 -16.25 -9.49
N LEU A 475 22.28 -16.08 -10.79
CA LEU A 475 21.28 -15.61 -11.74
C LEU A 475 20.47 -16.78 -12.27
N TRP A 476 19.14 -16.65 -12.27
CA TRP A 476 18.25 -17.64 -12.85
C TRP A 476 17.13 -17.01 -13.68
N ASN A 477 16.44 -17.83 -14.49
CA ASN A 477 15.24 -17.40 -15.18
C ASN A 477 14.21 -16.90 -14.16
N CYS A 478 13.64 -15.71 -14.37
CA CYS A 478 12.59 -15.19 -13.51
C CYS A 478 11.34 -16.08 -13.59
N THR A 479 11.03 -16.76 -12.49
CA THR A 479 9.88 -17.66 -12.32
C THR A 479 8.79 -17.07 -11.43
N GLY A 480 9.13 -16.06 -10.61
CA GLY A 480 8.24 -15.52 -9.58
C GLY A 480 8.14 -16.39 -8.31
N ALA A 481 8.96 -17.45 -8.20
CA ALA A 481 9.03 -18.29 -7.01
C ALA A 481 9.67 -17.55 -5.81
N GLY A 482 9.36 -18.01 -4.59
CA GLY A 482 9.80 -17.36 -3.34
C GLY A 482 11.32 -17.25 -3.15
N ASN A 483 12.11 -18.10 -3.81
CA ASN A 483 13.58 -18.03 -3.78
C ASN A 483 14.17 -16.92 -4.68
N GLN A 484 13.32 -16.18 -5.39
CA GLN A 484 13.65 -14.99 -6.19
C GLN A 484 13.01 -13.72 -5.63
N ARG A 485 12.49 -13.80 -4.40
CA ARG A 485 11.79 -12.71 -3.70
C ARG A 485 12.72 -12.14 -2.63
N TRP A 486 12.91 -10.83 -2.68
CA TRP A 486 13.87 -10.09 -1.90
C TRP A 486 13.27 -8.78 -1.39
N ASN A 487 13.60 -8.43 -0.15
CA ASN A 487 13.23 -7.18 0.49
C ASN A 487 14.50 -6.46 0.98
N LEU A 488 14.58 -5.14 0.76
CA LEU A 488 15.69 -4.30 1.24
C LEU A 488 15.20 -3.46 2.43
N GLY A 489 15.64 -3.84 3.63
CA GLY A 489 15.31 -3.22 4.92
C GLY A 489 16.26 -3.66 6.00
#